data_AF-A0AAU7K4A9-F1
#
_entry.id   AF-A0AAU7K4A9-F1
#
_cell.length_a   1.000
_cell.length_b   1.000
_cell.length_c   1.000
_cell.angle_alpha   90.00
_cell.angle_beta   90.00
_cell.angle_gamma   90.00
#
_symmetry.space_group_name_H-M   'P 1'
#
loop_
_entity.id
_entity.type
_entity.pdbx_description
1 polymer ?
#
loop_
_entity_poly.entity_id
_entity_poly.type
_entity_poly.pdbx_seq_one_letter_code
_entity_poly.pdbx_strand_id
1 'polypeptide(L)' 'MYFFRKKDPNRPNNINLRIMHFINALAILIFLAGIIYKLIQWLAK' A
#
# COMPACT_ATOMS: atom_id res chain seq x y z
N MET A 1 10.62 7.75 26.50
CA MET A 1 9.42 6.87 26.50
C MET A 1 8.21 7.66 26.03
N TYR A 2 7.82 7.55 24.75
CA TYR A 2 6.68 8.28 24.15
C TYR A 2 5.54 7.34 23.69
N PHE A 3 5.54 6.11 24.20
CA PHE A 3 4.67 5.03 23.74
C PHE A 3 3.32 4.95 24.48
N PHE A 4 3.12 5.75 25.54
CA PHE A 4 1.87 5.77 26.34
C PHE A 4 1.10 7.10 26.22
N ARG A 5 1.30 7.87 25.15
CA ARG A 5 0.50 9.07 24.92
C ARG A 5 -0.87 8.65 24.37
N LYS A 6 -1.96 8.99 25.11
CA LYS A 6 -3.34 8.83 24.64
C LYS A 6 -3.46 9.39 23.22
N LYS A 7 -4.22 8.70 22.36
CA LYS A 7 -4.48 9.15 20.99
C LYS A 7 -5.08 10.55 21.09
N ASP A 8 -4.34 11.53 20.56
CA ASP A 8 -4.77 12.93 20.57
C ASP A 8 -6.11 13.04 19.82
N PRO A 9 -7.21 13.41 20.50
CA PRO A 9 -8.53 13.50 19.88
C PRO A 9 -8.62 14.58 18.81
N ASN A 10 -7.70 15.56 18.82
CA ASN A 10 -7.64 16.64 17.84
C ASN A 10 -6.77 16.31 16.63
N ARG A 11 -6.20 15.09 16.53
CA ARG A 11 -5.44 14.72 15.34
C ARG A 11 -6.38 14.63 14.14
N PRO A 12 -6.09 15.35 13.04
CA PRO A 12 -6.94 15.28 11.85
C PRO A 12 -6.95 13.85 11.35
N ASN A 13 -8.15 13.27 11.24
CA ASN A 13 -8.34 11.97 10.61
C ASN A 13 -8.12 12.16 9.10
N ASN A 14 -6.86 12.10 8.67
CA ASN A 14 -6.47 12.49 7.33
C ASN A 14 -6.77 11.36 6.35
N ILE A 15 -7.98 11.38 5.80
CA ILE A 15 -8.45 10.44 4.77
C ILE A 15 -7.47 10.40 3.59
N ASN A 16 -6.81 11.53 3.26
CA ASN A 16 -5.83 11.60 2.18
C ASN A 16 -4.62 10.69 2.42
N LEU A 17 -4.15 10.57 3.68
CA LEU A 17 -3.05 9.64 4.00
C LEU A 17 -3.49 8.19 3.83
N ARG A 18 -4.72 7.85 4.24
CA ARG A 18 -5.27 6.51 4.05
C ARG A 18 -5.41 6.16 2.56
N ILE A 19 -5.89 7.09 1.75
CA ILE A 19 -6.00 6.94 0.30
C ILE A 19 -4.61 6.81 -0.34
N MET A 20 -3.63 7.62 0.08
CA MET A 20 -2.25 7.54 -0.43
C MET A 20 -1.65 6.14 -0.22
N HIS A 21 -1.81 5.56 0.97
CA HIS A 21 -1.34 4.19 1.23
C HIS A 21 -2.09 3.15 0.42
N PHE A 22 -3.40 3.33 0.21
CA PHE A 22 -4.20 2.42 -0.63
C PHE A 22 -3.73 2.44 -2.08
N ILE A 23 -3.55 3.62 -2.67
CA ILE A 23 -3.05 3.79 -4.04
C ILE A 23 -1.67 3.15 -4.17
N ASN A 24 -0.77 3.37 -3.20
CA ASN A 24 0.56 2.77 -3.23
C ASN A 24 0.53 1.23 -3.16
N ALA A 25 -0.30 0.67 -2.27
CA ALA A 25 -0.47 -0.79 -2.18
C ALA A 25 -1.07 -1.39 -3.47
N LEU A 26 -2.04 -0.70 -4.07
CA LEU A 26 -2.66 -1.10 -5.33
C LEU A 26 -1.64 -1.07 -6.48
N ALA A 27 -0.79 -0.05 -6.55
CA ALA A 27 0.25 0.06 -7.58
C ALA A 27 1.24 -1.11 -7.51
N ILE A 28 1.70 -1.47 -6.31
CA ILE A 28 2.60 -2.62 -6.10
C ILE A 28 1.91 -3.92 -6.52
N LEU A 29 0.63 -4.10 -6.17
CA LEU A 29 -0.12 -5.30 -6.53
C LEU A 29 -0.21 -5.49 -8.06
N ILE A 30 -0.57 -4.43 -8.79
CA ILE A 30 -0.69 -4.47 -10.26
C ILE A 30 0.68 -4.72 -10.89
N PHE A 31 1.73 -4.07 -10.38
CA PHE A 31 3.09 -4.25 -10.87
C PHE A 31 3.56 -5.70 -10.72
N LEU A 32 3.37 -6.29 -9.54
CA LEU A 32 3.72 -7.69 -9.29
C LEU A 32 2.91 -8.66 -10.16
N ALA A 33 1.61 -8.42 -10.33
CA ALA A 33 0.77 -9.21 -11.22
C ALA A 33 1.29 -9.18 -12.67
N GLY A 34 1.72 -8.01 -13.15
CA GLY A 34 2.35 -7.85 -14.47
C GLY A 34 3.66 -8.62 -14.61
N ILE A 35 4.53 -8.59 -13.60
CA ILE A 35 5.77 -9.38 -13.57
C ILE A 35 5.45 -10.87 -13.62
N ILE A 36 4.53 -11.35 -12.77
CA ILE A 36 4.13 -12.76 -12.73
C ILE A 36 3.58 -13.20 -14.09
N TYR A 37 2.70 -12.40 -14.70
CA TYR A 37 2.17 -12.68 -16.03
C TYR A 37 3.29 -12.81 -17.08
N LYS A 38 4.25 -11.88 -17.07
CA LYS A 38 5.41 -11.93 -17.98
C LYS A 38 6.30 -13.14 -17.75
N LEU A 39 6.53 -13.52 -16.49
CA LEU A 39 7.31 -14.71 -16.14
C LEU A 39 6.61 -15.99 -16.62
N ILE A 40 5.30 -16.12 -16.39
CA ILE A 40 4.51 -17.25 -16.89
C ILE A 40 4.56 -17.29 -18.42
N GLN A 41 4.36 -16.15 -19.09
CA GLN A 41 4.46 -16.07 -20.55
C GLN A 41 5.84 -16.51 -21.06
N TRP A 42 6.90 -16.16 -20.33
CA TRP A 42 8.28 -16.50 -20.71
C TRP A 42 8.58 -17.99 -20.50
N LEU A 43 8.10 -18.59 -19.41
CA LEU A 43 8.31 -20.00 -19.08
C LEU A 43 7.41 -20.96 -19.87
N ALA A 44 6.23 -20.52 -20.28
CA ALA A 44 5.29 -21.31 -21.09
C ALA A 44 5.62 -21.28 -22.59
N LYS A 45 6.69 -20.60 -22.97
CA LYS A 45 7.25 -20.57 -24.32
C LYS A 45 8.42 -21.55 -24.42
#